data_AF-A0A239LQ59-F1
#
_entry.id   AF-A0A239LQ59-F1
#
_cell.length_a   1.000
_cell.length_b   1.000
_cell.length_c   1.000
_cell.angle_alpha   90.00
_cell.angle_beta   90.00
_cell.angle_gamma   90.00
#
_symmetry.space_group_name_H-M   'P 1'
#
loop_
_entity.id
_entity.type
_entity.pdbx_description
1 polymer ?
#
loop_
_entity_poly.entity_id
_entity_poly.type
_entity_poly.pdbx_seq_one_letter_code
_entity_poly.pdbx_strand_id
1 'polypeptide(L)'
;MTRSQPANRRRFLFGLVWIVLILALWQHERSAFAHYAGVKDQFETVAEGQSEASVYSRLGKPSYHEGRCGTIARISTGCQVEFVYGHPFSPLTADYFIVEFNGDHEVIATRHWVSP
;
A
#
# COMPACT_ATOMS: atom_id res chain seq x y z
N MET A 1 52.48 -3.43 -19.73
CA MET A 1 51.81 -4.48 -18.94
C MET A 1 50.32 -4.15 -18.84
N THR A 2 49.51 -4.73 -19.73
CA THR A 2 48.06 -4.44 -19.80
C THR A 2 47.34 -5.57 -19.06
N ARG A 3 46.94 -5.33 -17.79
CA ARG A 3 46.14 -6.29 -17.00
C ARG A 3 44.75 -6.40 -17.63
N SER A 4 44.52 -7.46 -18.42
CA SER A 4 43.17 -7.88 -18.80
C SER A 4 42.43 -8.32 -17.54
N GLN A 5 41.49 -7.51 -17.03
CA GLN A 5 40.54 -8.00 -16.03
C GLN A 5 39.84 -9.24 -16.60
N PRO A 6 39.84 -10.39 -15.91
CA PRO A 6 39.22 -11.60 -16.43
C PRO A 6 37.72 -11.36 -16.57
N ALA A 7 37.16 -11.64 -17.75
CA ALA A 7 35.74 -11.51 -18.07
C ALA A 7 34.82 -12.17 -17.03
N ASN A 8 35.32 -13.17 -16.30
CA ASN A 8 34.64 -13.82 -15.16
C ASN A 8 34.30 -12.89 -14.00
N ARG A 9 35.14 -11.88 -13.70
CA ARG A 9 34.87 -10.94 -12.60
C ARG A 9 33.67 -10.05 -12.90
N ARG A 10 33.49 -9.66 -14.17
CA ARG A 10 32.33 -8.87 -14.62
C ARG A 10 31.05 -9.70 -14.55
N ARG A 11 31.07 -10.95 -15.05
CA ARG A 11 29.90 -11.87 -14.99
C ARG A 11 29.47 -12.17 -13.56
N PHE A 12 30.42 -12.38 -12.65
CA PHE A 12 30.15 -12.59 -11.23
C PHE A 12 29.49 -11.37 -10.57
N LEU A 13 29.98 -10.15 -10.88
CA LEU A 13 29.38 -8.91 -10.39
C LEU A 13 27.97 -8.68 -10.92
N PHE A 14 27.72 -8.94 -12.21
CA PHE A 14 26.36 -8.88 -12.77
C PHE A 14 25.43 -9.88 -12.08
N GLY A 15 25.89 -11.12 -11.86
CA GLY A 15 25.11 -12.13 -11.13
C GLY A 15 24.74 -11.70 -9.71
N LEU A 16 25.69 -11.12 -8.96
CA LEU A 16 25.42 -10.60 -7.62
C LEU A 16 24.40 -9.45 -7.62
N VAL A 17 24.48 -8.54 -8.59
CA VAL A 17 23.51 -7.43 -8.72
C VAL A 17 22.11 -7.99 -8.95
N TRP A 18 21.93 -8.98 -9.82
CA TRP A 18 20.64 -9.62 -10.03
C TRP A 18 20.11 -10.32 -8.78
N ILE A 19 20.96 -11.02 -8.03
CA ILE A 19 20.56 -11.67 -6.77
C ILE A 19 20.08 -10.61 -5.77
N VAL A 20 20.81 -9.51 -5.60
CA VAL A 20 20.42 -8.42 -4.69
C VAL A 20 19.10 -7.78 -5.13
N LEU A 21 18.89 -7.56 -6.43
CA LEU A 21 17.63 -7.01 -6.95
C LEU A 21 16.45 -7.95 -6.69
N ILE A 22 16.62 -9.26 -6.94
CA ILE A 22 15.56 -10.26 -6.68
C ILE A 22 15.22 -10.30 -5.19
N LEU A 23 16.23 -10.29 -4.32
CA LEU A 23 16.01 -10.29 -2.86
C LEU A 23 15.31 -9.01 -2.39
N ALA A 24 15.70 -7.85 -2.93
CA ALA A 24 15.07 -6.58 -2.61
C ALA A 24 13.59 -6.54 -3.05
N LEU A 25 13.29 -7.01 -4.26
CA LEU A 25 11.92 -7.14 -4.75
C LEU A 25 11.10 -8.10 -3.89
N TRP A 26 11.66 -9.27 -3.57
CA TRP A 26 10.98 -10.26 -2.73
C TRP A 26 10.67 -9.71 -1.33
N GLN A 27 11.59 -8.96 -0.73
CA GLN A 27 11.38 -8.34 0.56
C GLN A 27 10.35 -7.21 0.51
N HIS A 28 10.34 -6.43 -0.57
CA HIS A 28 9.33 -5.39 -0.80
C HIS A 28 7.92 -5.99 -0.91
N GLU A 29 7.75 -7.03 -1.74
CA GLU A 29 6.49 -7.77 -1.90
C GLU A 29 6.01 -8.32 -0.55
N ARG A 30 6.89 -9.00 0.18
CA ARG A 30 6.54 -9.57 1.49
C ARG A 30 6.06 -8.50 2.47
N SER A 31 6.68 -7.32 2.48
CA SER A 31 6.26 -6.20 3.31
C SER A 31 4.89 -5.65 2.89
N ALA A 32 4.65 -5.52 1.59
CA ALA A 32 3.36 -5.05 1.06
C ALA A 32 2.23 -6.02 1.41
N PHE A 33 2.45 -7.33 1.27
CA PHE A 33 1.50 -8.36 1.67
C PHE A 33 1.24 -8.39 3.17
N ALA A 34 2.28 -8.23 4.00
CA ALA A 34 2.12 -8.17 5.45
C ALA A 34 1.30 -6.95 5.89
N HIS A 35 1.56 -5.78 5.28
CA HIS A 35 0.78 -4.58 5.52
C HIS A 35 -0.68 -4.76 5.10
N TYR A 36 -0.92 -5.28 3.89
CA TYR A 36 -2.25 -5.58 3.39
C TYR A 36 -3.02 -6.54 4.31
N ALA A 37 -2.38 -7.62 4.75
CA ALA A 37 -2.99 -8.58 5.68
C ALA A 37 -3.34 -7.92 7.03
N GLY A 38 -2.46 -7.06 7.54
CA GLY A 38 -2.72 -6.29 8.76
C GLY A 38 -3.89 -5.32 8.61
N VAL A 39 -4.00 -4.63 7.47
CA VAL A 39 -5.15 -3.78 7.17
C VAL A 39 -6.43 -4.62 7.14
N LYS A 40 -6.42 -5.74 6.41
CA LYS A 40 -7.59 -6.63 6.30
C LYS A 40 -8.08 -7.12 7.66
N ASP A 41 -7.18 -7.44 8.58
CA ASP A 41 -7.52 -7.90 9.94
C ASP A 41 -8.08 -6.76 10.82
N GLN A 42 -7.54 -5.55 10.68
CA GLN A 42 -7.89 -4.43 11.57
C GLN A 42 -8.96 -3.49 11.03
N PHE A 43 -9.31 -3.59 9.74
CA PHE A 43 -10.19 -2.61 9.09
C PHE A 43 -11.56 -2.51 9.75
N GLU A 44 -12.15 -3.64 10.16
CA GLU A 44 -13.46 -3.67 10.84
C GLU A 44 -13.47 -2.93 12.19
N THR A 45 -12.29 -2.61 12.74
CA THR A 45 -12.17 -1.87 14.00
C THR A 45 -12.14 -0.35 13.82
N VAL A 46 -12.09 0.13 12.57
CA VAL A 46 -12.22 1.56 12.25
C VAL A 46 -13.69 1.94 12.32
N ALA A 47 -13.99 2.93 13.16
CA ALA A 47 -15.35 3.39 13.42
C ALA A 47 -15.51 4.87 13.04
N GLU A 48 -16.74 5.26 12.76
CA GLU A 48 -17.12 6.67 12.56
C GLU A 48 -16.72 7.53 13.78
N GLY A 49 -16.31 8.77 13.52
CA GLY A 49 -15.81 9.71 14.52
C GLY A 49 -14.36 9.49 14.96
N GLN A 50 -13.68 8.42 14.53
CA GLN A 50 -12.25 8.28 14.78
C GLN A 50 -11.46 9.35 14.01
N SER A 51 -10.38 9.86 14.60
CA SER A 51 -9.52 10.80 13.90
C SER A 51 -8.65 10.13 12.84
N GLU A 52 -8.29 10.90 11.81
CA GLU A 52 -7.35 10.49 10.76
C GLU A 52 -6.04 9.95 11.34
N ALA A 53 -5.50 10.61 12.37
CA ALA A 53 -4.29 10.15 13.06
C ALA A 53 -4.47 8.80 13.76
N SER A 54 -5.64 8.55 14.35
CA SER A 54 -5.97 7.25 14.96
C SER A 54 -5.97 6.15 13.89
N VAL A 55 -6.64 6.40 12.76
CA VAL A 55 -6.64 5.46 11.62
C VAL A 55 -5.23 5.22 11.10
N TYR A 56 -4.42 6.27 10.92
CA TYR A 56 -3.05 6.16 10.45
C TYR A 56 -2.17 5.36 11.43
N SER A 57 -2.32 5.58 12.74
CA SER A 57 -1.57 4.82 13.75
C SER A 57 -1.92 3.33 13.77
N ARG A 58 -3.15 2.99 13.37
CA ARG A 58 -3.67 1.62 13.39
C ARG A 58 -3.36 0.88 12.09
N LEU A 59 -3.84 1.41 10.97
CA LEU A 59 -3.73 0.77 9.66
C LEU A 59 -2.41 1.11 8.95
N GLY A 60 -1.65 2.08 9.45
CA GLY A 60 -0.46 2.59 8.79
C GLY A 60 -0.81 3.48 7.59
N LYS A 61 0.24 3.81 6.82
CA LYS A 61 0.11 4.61 5.62
C LYS A 61 -0.73 3.90 4.56
N PRO A 62 -1.70 4.56 3.91
CA PRO A 62 -2.43 3.98 2.78
C PRO A 62 -1.49 3.53 1.66
N SER A 63 -1.72 2.31 1.17
CA SER A 63 -0.90 1.68 0.14
C SER A 63 -1.29 2.09 -1.29
N TYR A 64 -2.53 2.57 -1.48
CA TYR A 64 -3.07 2.86 -2.81
C TYR A 64 -3.29 4.36 -3.04
N HIS A 65 -3.98 5.05 -2.14
CA HIS A 65 -4.26 6.48 -2.29
C HIS A 65 -4.44 7.20 -0.95
N GLU A 66 -3.99 8.46 -0.91
CA GLU A 66 -4.14 9.39 0.20
C GLU A 66 -4.45 10.76 -0.39
N GLY A 67 -5.64 11.30 -0.14
CA GLY A 67 -5.97 12.64 -0.63
C GLY A 67 -7.46 12.83 -0.86
N ARG A 68 -7.81 13.61 -1.90
CA ARG A 68 -9.21 13.95 -2.18
C ARG A 68 -10.07 12.70 -2.47
N CYS A 69 -11.34 12.77 -2.07
CA CYS A 69 -12.27 11.66 -2.19
C CYS A 69 -12.69 11.34 -3.63
N GLY A 70 -13.03 10.08 -3.87
CA GLY A 70 -13.57 9.60 -5.14
C GLY A 70 -12.53 8.95 -6.07
N THR A 71 -11.39 8.51 -5.57
CA THR A 71 -10.36 7.81 -6.37
C THR A 71 -10.86 6.47 -6.87
N ILE A 72 -11.57 5.74 -6.00
CA ILE A 72 -12.13 4.43 -6.31
C ILE A 72 -13.65 4.49 -6.32
N ALA A 73 -14.25 4.84 -5.19
CA ALA A 73 -15.69 4.95 -5.04
C ALA A 73 -15.99 5.95 -3.94
N ARG A 74 -16.92 6.88 -4.21
CA ARG A 74 -17.44 7.77 -3.19
C ARG A 74 -18.52 7.06 -2.38
N ILE A 75 -18.36 7.02 -1.07
CA ILE A 75 -19.28 6.37 -0.12
C ILE A 75 -20.25 7.39 0.44
N SER A 76 -19.74 8.54 0.88
CA SER A 76 -20.50 9.54 1.63
C SER A 76 -20.49 10.93 0.99
N THR A 77 -21.56 11.68 1.28
CA THR A 77 -21.64 13.12 1.02
C THR A 77 -20.90 13.88 2.13
N GLY A 78 -20.03 14.81 1.76
CA GLY A 78 -19.23 15.58 2.75
C GLY A 78 -17.80 15.08 2.96
N CYS A 79 -17.40 13.99 2.29
CA CYS A 79 -16.00 13.56 2.26
C CYS A 79 -15.09 14.65 1.67
N GLN A 80 -13.98 14.93 2.38
CA GLN A 80 -12.91 15.83 1.96
C GLN A 80 -11.61 15.09 1.65
N VAL A 81 -11.27 14.12 2.49
CA VAL A 81 -10.08 13.25 2.35
C VAL A 81 -10.50 11.79 2.41
N GLU A 82 -9.82 10.92 1.68
CA GLU A 82 -9.96 9.48 1.79
C GLU A 82 -8.60 8.80 1.88
N PHE A 83 -8.53 7.72 2.65
CA PHE A 83 -7.44 6.75 2.63
C PHE A 83 -7.91 5.50 1.93
N VAL A 84 -7.14 5.04 0.94
CA VAL A 84 -7.39 3.80 0.22
C VAL A 84 -6.21 2.87 0.42
N TYR A 85 -6.52 1.69 0.94
CA TYR A 85 -5.61 0.56 1.03
C TYR A 85 -6.02 -0.43 -0.05
N GLY A 86 -5.05 -0.92 -0.82
CA GLY A 86 -5.29 -1.90 -1.88
C GLY A 86 -4.39 -3.11 -1.73
N HIS A 87 -4.80 -4.21 -2.37
CA HIS A 87 -3.95 -5.38 -2.56
C HIS A 87 -2.62 -4.97 -3.25
N PRO A 88 -1.47 -5.62 -2.96
CA PRO A 88 -0.19 -5.28 -3.60
C PRO A 88 -0.19 -5.32 -5.14
N PHE A 89 -1.12 -6.08 -5.72
CA PHE A 89 -1.30 -6.18 -7.17
C PHE A 89 -2.45 -5.33 -7.71
N SER A 90 -3.05 -4.43 -6.93
CA SER A 90 -4.06 -3.51 -7.45
C SER A 90 -3.46 -2.61 -8.56
N PRO A 91 -4.20 -2.35 -9.67
CA PRO A 91 -5.61 -2.68 -9.90
C PRO A 91 -5.88 -4.06 -10.52
N LEU A 92 -4.88 -4.93 -10.70
CA LEU A 92 -5.09 -6.30 -11.21
C LEU A 92 -5.94 -7.14 -10.24
N THR A 93 -5.68 -7.00 -8.94
CA THR A 93 -6.58 -7.48 -7.88
C THR A 93 -7.35 -6.30 -7.34
N ALA A 94 -8.62 -6.19 -7.70
CA ALA A 94 -9.49 -5.09 -7.30
C ALA A 94 -10.11 -5.35 -5.92
N ASP A 95 -9.26 -5.40 -4.89
CA ASP A 95 -9.64 -5.58 -3.48
C ASP A 95 -9.11 -4.39 -2.67
N TYR A 96 -10.04 -3.56 -2.19
CA TYR A 96 -9.75 -2.24 -1.62
C TYR A 96 -10.48 -1.98 -0.31
N PHE A 97 -9.80 -1.35 0.63
CA PHE A 97 -10.37 -0.84 1.87
C PHE A 97 -10.31 0.69 1.86
N ILE A 98 -11.47 1.32 1.98
CA ILE A 98 -11.64 2.77 1.83
C ILE A 98 -12.10 3.33 3.17
N VAL A 99 -11.43 4.38 3.63
CA VAL A 99 -11.82 5.19 4.79
C VAL A 99 -12.00 6.63 4.32
N GLU A 100 -13.19 7.19 4.50
CA GLU A 100 -13.51 8.58 4.15
C GLU A 100 -13.55 9.46 5.39
N PHE A 101 -13.00 10.67 5.27
CA PHE A 101 -12.90 11.67 6.33
C PHE A 101 -13.63 12.96 5.95
N ASN A 102 -14.24 13.61 6.94
CA ASN A 102 -14.84 14.94 6.79
C ASN A 102 -13.79 16.07 6.87
N GLY A 103 -14.26 17.32 6.88
CA GLY A 103 -13.40 18.51 7.03
C GLY A 103 -12.76 18.66 8.42
N ASP A 104 -13.25 17.92 9.42
CA ASP A 104 -12.72 17.90 10.78
C ASP A 104 -11.69 16.77 10.98
N HIS A 105 -11.31 16.08 9.90
CA HIS A 105 -10.40 14.93 9.91
C HIS A 105 -10.91 13.74 10.73
N GLU A 106 -12.22 13.53 10.74
CA GLU A 106 -12.88 12.40 11.39
C GLU A 106 -13.50 11.44 10.37
N VAL A 107 -13.43 10.15 10.66
CA VAL A 107 -14.03 9.09 9.84
C VAL A 107 -15.54 9.32 9.74
N ILE A 108 -16.04 9.37 8.51
CA ILE A 108 -17.48 9.47 8.22
C ILE A 108 -18.03 8.27 7.47
N ALA A 109 -17.18 7.46 6.86
CA ALA A 109 -17.58 6.22 6.23
C ALA A 109 -16.38 5.29 6.03
N THR A 110 -16.67 4.00 6.03
CA THR A 110 -15.72 2.96 5.63
C THR A 110 -16.39 2.02 4.63
N ARG A 111 -15.61 1.46 3.70
CA ARG A 111 -16.10 0.43 2.77
C ARG A 111 -14.97 -0.52 2.39
N HIS A 112 -15.25 -1.81 2.47
CA HIS A 112 -14.49 -2.85 1.77
C HIS A 112 -15.12 -3.04 0.38
N TRP A 113 -14.36 -2.79 -0.67
CA TRP A 113 -14.81 -2.89 -2.06
C TRP A 113 -14.00 -3.94 -2.82
N VAL A 114 -14.70 -4.97 -3.30
CA VAL A 114 -14.15 -6.01 -4.18
C VAL A 114 -14.86 -5.87 -5.52
N SER A 115 -14.14 -5.49 -6.58
CA SER A 115 -14.72 -5.44 -7.93
C SER A 115 -14.82 -6.86 -8.50
N PRO A 116 -15.97 -7.26 -9.08
CA PRO A 116 -16.11 -8.51 -9.82
C PRO A 116 -15.29 -8.55 -11.10
#